data_AF-A0A421DJ11-F1
#
_entry.id   AF-A0A421DJ11-F1
#
_cell.length_a   1.000
_cell.length_b   1.000
_cell.length_c   1.000
_cell.angle_alpha   90.00
_cell.angle_beta   90.00
_cell.angle_gamma   90.00
#
_symmetry.space_group_name_H-M   'P 1'
#
loop_
_entity.id
_entity.type
_entity.pdbx_description
1 polymer ?
#
loop_
_entity_poly.entity_id
_entity_poly.type
_entity_poly.pdbx_seq_one_letter_code
_entity_poly.pdbx_strand_id
1 'polypeptide(L)' 'MLKLLKKSAYFLFKNIIFSLFSISFLCIIYILLVGYAPWNEKTIHLVIAIAVCFGLGKLFTWLDEK' A
#
# COMPACT_ATOMS: atom_id res chain seq x y z
N MET A 1 18.81 -24.73 0.56
CA MET A 1 17.42 -24.62 0.04
C MET A 1 16.52 -23.70 0.86
N LEU A 2 16.38 -23.90 2.18
CA LEU A 2 15.46 -23.13 3.03
C LEU A 2 15.68 -21.59 3.01
N LYS A 3 16.94 -21.14 2.96
CA LYS A 3 17.31 -19.71 2.87
C LYS A 3 16.83 -19.04 1.58
N LEU A 4 16.92 -19.74 0.44
CA LEU A 4 16.48 -19.24 -0.86
C LEU A 4 14.95 -19.15 -0.93
N LEU A 5 14.25 -20.13 -0.36
CA LEU A 5 12.79 -20.13 -0.22
C LEU A 5 12.30 -18.95 0.63
N LYS A 6 12.93 -18.68 1.79
CA LYS A 6 12.61 -17.51 2.61
C LYS A 6 12.82 -16.19 1.86
N LYS A 7 13.94 -16.06 1.15
CA LYS A 7 14.26 -14.84 0.38
C LYS A 7 13.29 -14.61 -0.78
N SER A 8 12.91 -15.68 -1.48
CA SER A 8 11.92 -15.63 -2.56
C SER A 8 10.52 -15.26 -2.03
N ALA A 9 10.07 -15.89 -0.94
CA ALA A 9 8.79 -15.57 -0.32
C ALA A 9 8.73 -14.11 0.18
N TYR A 10 9.81 -13.63 0.78
CA TYR A 10 9.93 -12.23 1.20
C TYR A 10 9.84 -11.26 0.02
N PHE A 11 10.55 -11.57 -1.08
CA PHE A 11 10.52 -10.76 -2.29
C PHE A 11 9.14 -10.73 -2.96
N LEU A 12 8.45 -11.88 -3.01
CA LEU A 12 7.08 -11.95 -3.52
C LEU A 12 6.11 -11.17 -2.63
N PHE A 13 6.22 -11.30 -1.32
CA PHE A 13 5.39 -10.55 -0.36
C PHE A 13 5.59 -9.04 -0.51
N LYS A 14 6.84 -8.61 -0.72
CA LYS A 14 7.20 -7.22 -1.02
C LYS A 14 6.50 -6.69 -2.28
N ASN A 15 6.56 -7.46 -3.36
CA ASN A 15 5.92 -7.08 -4.62
C ASN A 15 4.39 -7.09 -4.54
N ILE A 16 3.79 -8.04 -3.81
CA ILE A 16 2.33 -8.11 -3.63
C ILE A 16 1.82 -6.87 -2.89
N ILE A 17 2.47 -6.47 -1.79
CA ILE A 17 2.03 -5.28 -1.05
C ILE A 17 2.26 -4.01 -1.86
N PHE A 18 3.39 -3.90 -2.57
CA PHE A 18 3.65 -2.75 -3.43
C PHE A 18 2.62 -2.63 -4.57
N SER A 19 2.22 -3.77 -5.13
CA SER A 19 1.14 -3.83 -6.12
C SER A 19 -0.20 -3.39 -5.52
N LEU A 20 -0.55 -3.91 -4.33
CA LEU A 20 -1.76 -3.52 -3.60
C LEU A 20 -1.80 -2.01 -3.34
N PHE A 21 -0.67 -1.44 -2.91
CA PHE A 21 -0.49 -0.03 -2.67
C PHE A 21 -0.77 0.79 -3.94
N SER A 22 -0.17 0.41 -5.08
CA SER A 22 -0.38 1.09 -6.36
C SER A 22 -1.85 1.04 -6.80
N ILE A 23 -2.50 -0.12 -6.63
CA ILE A 23 -3.93 -0.28 -6.97
C ILE A 23 -4.80 0.60 -6.06
N SER A 24 -4.54 0.61 -4.74
CA SER A 24 -5.26 1.48 -3.81
C SER A 24 -5.08 2.95 -4.19
N PHE A 25 -3.85 3.38 -4.48
CA PHE A 25 -3.54 4.74 -4.91
C PHE A 25 -4.31 5.15 -6.18
N LEU A 26 -4.37 4.27 -7.17
CA LEU A 26 -5.16 4.49 -8.39
C LEU A 26 -6.66 4.60 -8.10
N CYS A 27 -7.21 3.75 -7.22
CA CYS A 27 -8.61 3.85 -6.79
C CYS A 27 -8.92 5.18 -6.10
N ILE A 28 -7.99 5.69 -5.29
CA ILE A 28 -8.17 6.98 -4.60
C ILE A 28 -8.14 8.12 -5.61
N ILE A 29 -7.18 8.12 -6.55
CA ILE A 29 -7.13 9.10 -7.64
C ILE A 29 -8.43 9.07 -8.45
N TYR A 30 -8.93 7.87 -8.75
CA TYR A 30 -10.20 7.69 -9.46
C TYR A 30 -11.38 8.29 -8.69
N ILE A 31 -11.49 8.02 -7.39
CA ILE A 31 -12.53 8.63 -6.53
C ILE A 31 -12.37 10.14 -6.48
N LEU A 32 -11.14 10.65 -6.43
CA LEU A 32 -10.85 12.08 -6.36
C LEU A 32 -11.28 12.82 -7.64
N LEU A 33 -10.89 12.29 -8.80
CA LEU A 33 -11.04 12.93 -10.11
C LEU A 33 -12.37 12.64 -10.80
N VAL A 34 -12.88 11.41 -10.69
CA VAL A 34 -14.07 10.92 -11.42
C VAL A 34 -15.26 10.72 -10.49
N GLY A 35 -15.02 10.36 -9.22
CA GLY A 35 -16.08 10.09 -8.25
C GLY A 35 -16.92 11.33 -7.91
N TYR A 36 -18.25 11.21 -8.04
CA TYR A 36 -19.25 12.19 -7.62
C TYR A 36 -19.47 12.17 -6.09
N ALA A 37 -18.41 11.98 -5.31
CA ALA A 37 -18.48 11.96 -3.85
C ALA A 37 -18.30 13.38 -3.28
N PRO A 38 -18.97 13.74 -2.17
CA PRO A 38 -18.74 14.99 -1.46
C PRO A 38 -17.25 15.14 -1.08
N TRP A 39 -16.72 16.36 -1.15
CA TRP A 39 -15.32 16.67 -0.82
C TRP A 39 -14.87 16.14 0.55
N ASN A 40 -15.78 16.05 1.51
CA ASN A 40 -15.50 15.53 2.84
C ASN A 40 -15.14 14.02 2.81
N GLU A 41 -15.87 13.22 2.03
CA GLU A 41 -15.60 11.77 1.88
C GLU A 41 -14.30 11.51 1.13
N LYS A 42 -14.01 12.33 0.10
CA LYS A 42 -12.74 12.31 -0.64
C LYS A 42 -11.54 12.54 0.28
N THR A 43 -11.69 13.46 1.23
CA THR A 43 -10.64 13.80 2.20
C THR A 43 -10.40 12.66 3.19
N ILE A 44 -11.46 12.01 3.68
CA ILE A 44 -11.35 10.85 4.57
C ILE A 44 -10.64 9.68 3.86
N HIS A 45 -11.00 9.41 2.60
CA HIS A 45 -10.34 8.36 1.80
C HIS A 45 -8.85 8.66 1.60
N LEU A 46 -8.50 9.93 1.36
CA LEU A 46 -7.12 10.36 1.23
C LEU A 46 -6.32 10.18 2.54
N VAL A 47 -6.91 10.54 3.69
CA VAL A 47 -6.25 10.37 5.01
C VAL A 47 -6.02 8.89 5.32
N ILE A 48 -7.03 8.04 5.10
CA ILE A 48 -6.91 6.59 5.29
C ILE A 48 -5.82 6.03 4.37
N ALA A 49 -5.77 6.47 3.12
CA ALA A 49 -4.75 6.07 2.19
C ALA A 49 -3.34 6.39 2.68
N ILE A 50 -3.10 7.64 3.07
CA ILE A 50 -1.79 8.10 3.56
C ILE A 50 -1.41 7.31 4.81
N ALA A 51 -2.34 7.07 5.74
CA ALA A 51 -2.09 6.29 6.94
C ALA A 51 -1.71 4.83 6.63
N VAL A 52 -2.43 4.17 5.71
CA VAL A 52 -2.13 2.81 5.26
C VAL A 52 -0.78 2.77 4.53
N CYS A 53 -0.51 3.77 3.69
CA CYS A 53 0.77 3.92 2.98
C CYS A 53 1.95 4.04 3.94
N PHE A 54 1.84 4.90 4.94
CA PHE A 54 2.86 5.11 5.97
C PHE A 54 3.03 3.87 6.86
N GLY A 55 1.93 3.24 7.27
CA GLY A 55 1.94 2.04 8.11
C GLY A 55 2.60 0.86 7.40
N LEU A 56 2.23 0.60 6.15
CA LEU A 56 2.84 -0.45 5.33
C LEU A 56 4.31 -0.15 5.02
N GLY A 57 4.64 1.08 4.65
CA GLY A 57 6.02 1.50 4.41
C GLY A 57 6.91 1.27 5.63
N LYS A 58 6.45 1.66 6.83
CA LYS A 58 7.18 1.48 8.08
C LYS A 58 7.31 0.02 8.49
N LEU A 59 6.27 -0.80 8.26
CA LEU A 59 6.34 -2.25 8.44
C LEU A 59 7.40 -2.88 7.52
N PHE A 60 7.53 -2.41 6.28
CA PHE A 60 8.57 -2.86 5.36
C PHE A 60 9.97 -2.54 5.86
N THR A 61 10.22 -1.29 6.24
CA THR A 61 11.53 -0.89 6.74
C THR A 61 11.92 -1.72 7.96
N TRP A 62 10.96 -1.96 8.86
CA TRP A 62 11.18 -2.77 10.06
C TRP A 62 11.40 -4.27 9.77
N LEU A 63 10.78 -4.80 8.71
CA LEU A 63 10.96 -6.18 8.25
C LEU A 63 12.21 -6.39 7.39
N ASP A 64 12.75 -5.34 6.76
CA ASP A 64 13.99 -5.38 5.97
C ASP A 64 15.24 -5.28 6.87
N GLU A 65 15.11 -4.64 8.04
CA GLU A 65 16.18 -4.44 9.04
C GLU A 65 16.41 -5.66 9.96
N LYS A 66 15.60 -6.73 9.83
CA LYS A 66 15.64 -7.96 10.66
C LYS A 66 15.89 -9.22 9.83
#